data_AF-A0A6I5NED4-F1
#
_entry.id   AF-A0A6I5NED4-F1
#
_cell.length_a   1.000
_cell.length_b   1.000
_cell.length_c   1.000
_cell.angle_alpha   90.00
_cell.angle_beta   90.00
_cell.angle_gamma   90.00
#
_symmetry.space_group_name_H-M   'P 1'
#
loop_
_entity.id
_entity.type
_entity.pdbx_description
1 polymer ?
#
loop_
_entity_poly.entity_id
_entity_poly.type
_entity_poly.pdbx_seq_one_letter_code
_entity_poly.pdbx_strand_id
1 'polypeptide(L)'
;MVRTVKAVCWAICLSFLASCQPAASPSARVINLQQQWELEPGDIIAGRLVTGSLGDVSIALEGRKLYAPFDGDIEPATQPHCVIYSTPEVPAYLFRFCGLRRLQLGPIRAGQTIGSADHLQFATMRRQPDGTWIIVEPSTGILERAIQPAAVSKP
;
A
#
# COMPACT_ATOMS: atom_id res chain seq x y z
N MET A 1 -13.24 63.81 17.54
CA MET A 1 -14.19 63.27 16.55
C MET A 1 -13.67 61.89 16.14
N VAL A 2 -14.32 60.82 16.61
CA VAL A 2 -13.89 59.42 16.48
C VAL A 2 -14.84 58.71 15.52
N ARG A 3 -14.31 58.03 14.50
CA ARG A 3 -14.89 57.02 13.58
C ARG A 3 -13.96 57.02 12.36
N THR A 4 -13.37 55.95 11.83
CA THR A 4 -13.89 54.59 11.61
C THR A 4 -12.69 53.76 11.12
N VAL A 5 -12.05 52.97 11.99
CA VAL A 5 -11.00 52.02 11.60
C VAL A 5 -11.27 50.69 12.31
N LYS A 6 -12.42 50.07 12.03
CA LYS A 6 -12.76 48.74 12.59
C LYS A 6 -13.35 47.77 11.57
N ALA A 7 -13.74 48.22 10.37
CA ALA A 7 -14.48 47.38 9.42
C ALA A 7 -13.59 46.56 8.46
N VAL A 8 -12.34 46.95 8.21
CA VAL A 8 -11.51 46.31 7.16
C VAL A 8 -10.75 45.08 7.67
N CYS A 9 -10.44 45.02 8.97
CA CYS A 9 -9.61 43.93 9.53
C CYS A 9 -10.38 42.60 9.66
N TRP A 10 -11.72 42.64 9.69
CA TRP A 10 -12.52 41.44 9.91
C TRP A 10 -12.78 40.62 8.64
N ALA A 11 -12.70 41.24 7.45
CA ALA A 11 -12.93 40.57 6.18
C ALA A 11 -11.72 39.74 5.68
N ILE A 12 -10.49 40.04 6.14
CA ILE A 12 -9.28 39.35 5.69
C ILE A 12 -9.02 38.06 6.48
N CYS A 13 -9.55 37.95 7.71
CA CYS A 13 -9.33 36.79 8.58
C CYS A 13 -10.21 35.57 8.22
N LEU A 14 -11.34 35.76 7.51
CA LEU A 14 -12.20 34.65 7.10
C LEU A 14 -11.71 33.88 5.88
N SER A 15 -10.77 34.43 5.11
CA SER A 15 -10.34 33.83 3.82
C SER A 15 -9.30 32.72 3.96
N PHE A 16 -8.78 32.44 5.17
CA PHE A 16 -7.74 31.42 5.40
C PHE A 16 -8.27 30.06 5.88
N LEU A 17 -9.59 29.90 6.09
CA LEU A 17 -10.18 28.64 6.57
C LEU A 17 -10.72 27.73 5.44
N ALA A 18 -10.63 28.14 4.18
CA ALA A 18 -11.30 27.44 3.06
C ALA A 18 -10.42 26.44 2.30
N SER A 19 -9.15 26.20 2.69
CA SER A 19 -8.23 25.36 1.90
C SER A 19 -7.76 24.10 2.64
N CYS A 20 -8.67 23.42 3.33
CA CYS A 20 -8.48 22.02 3.71
C CYS A 20 -9.37 21.16 2.80
N GLN A 21 -8.89 20.87 1.59
CA GLN A 21 -9.45 19.77 0.81
C GLN A 21 -8.90 18.46 1.37
N PRO A 22 -9.74 17.56 1.91
CA PRO A 22 -9.27 16.25 2.34
C PRO A 22 -8.69 15.53 1.12
N ALA A 23 -7.46 15.04 1.25
CA ALA A 23 -6.85 14.20 0.22
C ALA A 23 -7.77 13.00 -0.05
N ALA A 24 -8.10 12.77 -1.32
CA ALA A 24 -8.91 11.63 -1.70
C ALA A 24 -8.21 10.34 -1.23
N SER A 25 -8.92 9.51 -0.46
CA SER A 25 -8.39 8.21 -0.05
C SER A 25 -8.25 7.32 -1.29
N PRO A 26 -7.12 6.63 -1.49
CA PRO A 26 -6.97 5.70 -2.61
C PRO A 26 -8.07 4.65 -2.59
N SER A 27 -8.73 4.44 -3.73
CA SER A 27 -9.76 3.41 -3.85
C SER A 27 -9.12 2.02 -3.90
N ALA A 28 -9.84 1.01 -3.43
CA ALA A 28 -9.37 -0.36 -3.51
C ALA A 28 -9.17 -0.79 -4.97
N ARG A 29 -8.06 -1.47 -5.25
CA ARG A 29 -7.77 -1.98 -6.59
C ARG A 29 -8.51 -3.29 -6.81
N VAL A 30 -9.41 -3.30 -7.79
CA VAL A 30 -10.10 -4.53 -8.22
C VAL A 30 -9.18 -5.30 -9.17
N ILE A 31 -8.83 -6.54 -8.79
CA ILE A 31 -7.98 -7.45 -9.55
C ILE A 31 -8.80 -8.68 -9.93
N ASN A 32 -8.90 -8.94 -11.24
CA ASN A 32 -9.53 -10.15 -11.74
C ASN A 32 -8.50 -11.27 -11.79
N LEU A 33 -8.44 -12.08 -10.73
CA LEU A 33 -7.54 -13.22 -10.60
C LEU A 33 -8.14 -14.44 -11.30
N GLN A 34 -7.36 -15.07 -12.19
CA GLN A 34 -7.79 -16.27 -12.91
C GLN A 34 -7.82 -17.51 -11.99
N GLN A 35 -6.93 -17.57 -11.00
CA GLN A 35 -6.84 -18.65 -10.02
C GLN A 35 -7.46 -18.18 -8.71
N GLN A 36 -8.71 -18.56 -8.45
CA GLN A 36 -9.40 -18.27 -7.20
C GLN A 36 -9.42 -19.54 -6.36
N TRP A 37 -8.98 -19.43 -5.11
CA TRP A 37 -8.99 -20.54 -4.17
C TRP A 37 -10.19 -20.46 -3.25
N GLU A 38 -10.53 -21.59 -2.61
CA GLU A 38 -11.61 -21.62 -1.63
C GLU A 38 -11.30 -20.78 -0.39
N LEU A 39 -10.01 -20.67 -0.04
CA LEU A 39 -9.52 -19.86 1.08
C LEU A 39 -8.70 -18.69 0.57
N GLU A 40 -9.12 -17.48 0.89
CA GLU A 40 -8.48 -16.22 0.49
C GLU A 40 -8.12 -15.36 1.71
N PRO A 41 -7.17 -14.42 1.58
CA PRO A 41 -6.91 -13.46 2.64
C PRO A 41 -8.17 -12.63 2.93
N GLY A 42 -8.50 -12.48 4.21
CA GLY A 42 -9.73 -11.81 4.65
C GLY A 42 -10.83 -12.75 5.12
N ASP A 43 -10.78 -14.03 4.75
CA ASP A 43 -11.76 -15.01 5.22
C ASP A 43 -11.66 -15.23 6.74
N ILE A 44 -12.78 -15.67 7.34
CA ILE A 44 -12.85 -15.99 8.77
C ILE A 44 -13.18 -17.48 8.94
N ILE A 45 -12.27 -18.23 9.57
CA ILE A 45 -12.47 -19.64 9.91
C ILE A 45 -12.42 -19.78 11.42
N ALA A 46 -13.50 -20.31 12.02
CA ALA A 46 -13.61 -20.47 13.47
C ALA A 46 -13.23 -19.20 14.27
N GLY A 47 -13.62 -18.03 13.77
CA GLY A 47 -13.32 -16.72 14.40
C GLY A 47 -11.88 -16.23 14.23
N ARG A 48 -11.06 -16.88 13.39
CA ARG A 48 -9.68 -16.47 13.08
C ARG A 48 -9.58 -15.93 11.66
N LEU A 49 -8.84 -14.85 11.49
CA LEU A 49 -8.57 -14.22 10.19
C LEU A 49 -7.57 -15.06 9.39
N VAL A 50 -7.93 -15.40 8.16
CA VAL A 50 -7.02 -15.92 7.14
C VAL A 50 -6.21 -14.74 6.59
N THR A 51 -4.88 -14.81 6.72
CA THR A 51 -3.98 -13.73 6.31
C THR A 51 -3.25 -14.00 5.01
N GLY A 52 -3.32 -15.23 4.49
CA GLY A 52 -2.67 -15.65 3.25
C GLY A 52 -3.44 -16.77 2.55
N SER A 53 -3.17 -16.98 1.27
CA SER A 53 -3.79 -18.01 0.42
C SER A 53 -2.75 -18.83 -0.36
N LEU A 54 -3.21 -19.75 -1.20
CA LEU A 54 -2.33 -20.56 -2.04
C LEU A 54 -1.61 -19.67 -3.08
N GLY A 55 -0.29 -19.78 -3.08
CA GLY A 55 0.60 -18.96 -3.90
C GLY A 55 1.23 -17.76 -3.16
N ASP A 56 0.85 -17.54 -1.89
CA ASP A 56 1.52 -16.60 -1.00
C ASP A 56 2.76 -17.25 -0.34
N VAL A 57 3.76 -16.43 -0.01
CA VAL A 57 4.86 -16.79 0.89
C VAL A 57 4.72 -16.07 2.23
N SER A 58 4.96 -16.81 3.32
CA SER A 58 4.91 -16.30 4.69
C SER A 58 6.31 -16.01 5.21
N ILE A 59 6.56 -14.78 5.66
CA ILE A 59 7.89 -14.32 6.08
C ILE A 59 7.81 -13.75 7.50
N ALA A 60 8.65 -14.25 8.40
CA ALA A 60 8.80 -13.66 9.72
C ALA A 60 9.60 -12.35 9.62
N LEU A 61 8.93 -11.24 9.94
CA LEU A 61 9.55 -9.92 9.99
C LEU A 61 9.86 -9.46 11.41
N GLU A 62 9.33 -10.11 12.45
CA GLU A 62 9.66 -9.81 13.86
C GLU A 62 9.39 -8.34 14.24
N GLY A 63 8.30 -7.78 13.70
CA GLY A 63 7.91 -6.40 13.94
C GLY A 63 8.69 -5.37 13.09
N ARG A 64 9.62 -5.82 12.24
CA ARG A 64 10.41 -4.95 11.36
C ARG A 64 9.56 -4.29 10.27
N LYS A 65 10.15 -3.26 9.68
CA LYS A 65 9.55 -2.46 8.62
C LYS A 65 9.66 -3.19 7.28
N LEU A 66 8.64 -2.98 6.45
CA LEU A 66 8.66 -3.27 5.02
C LEU A 66 8.86 -1.94 4.28
N TYR A 67 9.70 -1.96 3.26
CA TYR A 67 10.08 -0.80 2.46
C TYR A 67 9.64 -0.96 1.01
N ALA A 68 9.40 0.14 0.32
CA ALA A 68 9.14 0.13 -1.11
C ALA A 68 10.44 -0.19 -1.87
N PRO A 69 10.49 -1.26 -2.68
CA PRO A 69 11.69 -1.60 -3.46
C PRO A 69 12.04 -0.57 -4.53
N PHE A 70 11.03 0.10 -5.07
CA PHE A 70 11.09 1.11 -6.12
C PHE A 70 10.08 2.22 -5.84
N ASP A 71 10.10 3.27 -6.66
CA ASP A 71 8.99 4.22 -6.68
C ASP A 71 7.71 3.52 -7.16
N GLY A 72 6.55 3.98 -6.69
CA GLY A 72 5.29 3.34 -7.05
C GLY A 72 4.11 3.84 -6.23
N ASP A 73 3.07 3.00 -6.16
CA ASP A 73 1.81 3.31 -5.49
C ASP A 73 1.37 2.15 -4.61
N ILE A 74 0.84 2.49 -3.44
CA ILE A 74 0.19 1.56 -2.50
C ILE A 74 -1.32 1.80 -2.51
N GLU A 75 -2.07 0.80 -2.94
CA GLU A 75 -3.53 0.83 -3.00
C GLU A 75 -4.10 -0.21 -2.02
N PRO A 76 -5.27 0.03 -1.40
CA PRO A 76 -5.98 -1.02 -0.70
C PRO A 76 -6.26 -2.20 -1.64
N ALA A 77 -6.10 -3.43 -1.15
CA ALA A 77 -6.63 -4.59 -1.86
C ALA A 77 -8.13 -4.73 -1.59
N THR A 78 -8.85 -5.46 -2.45
CA THR A 78 -10.23 -5.89 -2.14
C THR A 78 -10.27 -6.85 -0.96
N GLN A 79 -9.19 -7.62 -0.75
CA GLN A 79 -9.01 -8.45 0.43
C GLN A 79 -8.70 -7.59 1.67
N PRO A 80 -9.45 -7.76 2.78
CA PRO A 80 -9.16 -7.12 4.06
C PRO A 80 -7.72 -7.35 4.52
N HIS A 81 -7.12 -6.33 5.16
CA HIS A 81 -5.76 -6.38 5.72
C HIS A 81 -4.63 -6.62 4.71
N CYS A 82 -4.91 -6.44 3.43
CA CYS A 82 -3.95 -6.50 2.35
C CYS A 82 -3.86 -5.16 1.61
N VAL A 83 -2.68 -4.89 1.05
CA VAL A 83 -2.46 -3.80 0.11
C VAL A 83 -1.84 -4.33 -1.17
N ILE A 84 -2.07 -3.61 -2.26
CA ILE A 84 -1.44 -3.82 -3.55
C ILE A 84 -0.37 -2.75 -3.73
N TYR A 85 0.86 -3.19 -3.97
CA TYR A 85 1.94 -2.35 -4.43
C TYR A 85 2.12 -2.53 -5.94
N SER A 86 2.22 -1.42 -6.64
CA SER A 86 2.52 -1.37 -8.07
C SER A 86 3.63 -0.36 -8.34
N THR A 87 4.41 -0.61 -9.39
CA THR A 87 5.63 0.15 -9.70
C THR A 87 5.84 0.18 -11.22
N PRO A 88 6.21 1.32 -11.80
CA PRO A 88 6.49 1.43 -13.24
C PRO A 88 7.74 0.66 -13.68
N GLU A 89 8.61 0.26 -12.76
CA GLU A 89 9.83 -0.51 -13.02
C GLU A 89 9.53 -1.94 -13.47
N VAL A 90 8.40 -2.51 -13.01
CA VAL A 90 7.91 -3.83 -13.42
C VAL A 90 6.40 -3.79 -13.69
N PRO A 91 5.96 -3.11 -14.76
CA PRO A 91 4.57 -2.69 -14.94
C PRO A 91 3.59 -3.85 -15.23
N ALA A 92 4.12 -5.02 -15.57
CA ALA A 92 3.34 -6.24 -15.77
C ALA A 92 3.09 -7.01 -14.46
N TYR A 93 3.56 -6.51 -13.31
CA TYR A 93 3.49 -7.18 -12.03
C TYR A 93 2.77 -6.34 -10.96
N LEU A 94 2.11 -7.03 -10.05
CA LEU A 94 1.56 -6.49 -8.82
C LEU A 94 2.05 -7.30 -7.63
N PHE A 95 2.18 -6.63 -6.49
CA PHE A 95 2.68 -7.22 -5.26
C PHE A 95 1.60 -7.07 -4.19
N ARG A 96 1.07 -8.18 -3.68
CA ARG A 96 0.11 -8.17 -2.58
C ARG A 96 0.86 -8.38 -1.28
N PHE A 97 0.68 -7.47 -0.34
CA PHE A 97 1.24 -7.55 1.01
C PHE A 97 0.10 -7.60 2.04
N CYS A 98 0.06 -8.65 2.85
CA CYS A 98 -0.93 -8.78 3.92
C CYS A 98 -0.26 -8.92 5.30
N GLY A 99 -0.98 -8.53 6.35
CA GLY A 99 -0.48 -8.57 7.73
C GLY A 99 0.31 -7.32 8.16
N LEU A 100 0.34 -6.29 7.31
CA LEU A 100 0.97 -5.01 7.60
C LEU A 100 0.15 -4.17 8.59
N ARG A 101 0.86 -3.45 9.45
CA ARG A 101 0.35 -2.45 10.40
C ARG A 101 1.00 -1.10 10.11
N ARG A 102 0.27 -0.01 10.42
CA ARG A 102 0.70 1.39 10.18
C ARG A 102 1.03 1.65 8.71
N LEU A 103 0.06 1.36 7.84
CA LEU A 103 0.17 1.48 6.40
C LEU A 103 0.25 2.94 5.93
N GLN A 104 1.03 3.18 4.89
CA GLN A 104 1.00 4.40 4.09
C GLN A 104 0.39 4.06 2.72
N LEU A 105 -0.75 4.68 2.41
CA LEU A 105 -1.44 4.50 1.13
C LEU A 105 -1.11 5.66 0.18
N GLY A 106 -1.21 5.40 -1.11
CA GLY A 106 -0.91 6.34 -2.18
C GLY A 106 0.53 6.24 -2.70
N PRO A 107 1.03 7.31 -3.33
CA PRO A 107 2.37 7.33 -3.91
C PRO A 107 3.45 7.10 -2.86
N ILE A 108 4.45 6.29 -3.19
CA ILE A 108 5.57 5.94 -2.33
C ILE A 108 6.88 5.96 -3.11
N ARG A 109 7.96 6.40 -2.46
CA ARG A 109 9.31 6.39 -3.04
C ARG A 109 10.10 5.18 -2.58
N ALA A 110 11.05 4.75 -3.41
CA ALA A 110 11.99 3.70 -3.07
C ALA A 110 12.65 3.94 -1.70
N GLY A 111 12.72 2.89 -0.88
CA GLY A 111 13.26 2.92 0.47
C GLY A 111 12.35 3.56 1.52
N GLN A 112 11.20 4.13 1.16
CA GLN A 112 10.20 4.57 2.15
C GLN A 112 9.48 3.37 2.75
N THR A 113 9.05 3.53 4.00
CA THR A 113 8.34 2.47 4.74
C THR A 113 6.90 2.34 4.26
N ILE A 114 6.54 1.15 3.76
CA ILE A 114 5.15 0.78 3.45
C ILE A 114 4.38 0.53 4.77
N GLY A 115 5.01 -0.19 5.70
CA GLY A 115 4.40 -0.58 6.98
C GLY A 115 5.33 -1.43 7.84
N SER A 116 4.76 -2.14 8.81
CA SER A 116 5.49 -3.08 9.69
C SER A 116 4.66 -4.32 9.97
N ALA A 117 5.26 -5.50 10.11
CA ALA A 117 4.54 -6.74 10.40
C ALA A 117 5.37 -7.68 11.30
N ASP A 118 4.70 -8.59 12.02
CA ASP A 118 5.36 -9.74 12.65
C ASP A 118 5.53 -10.86 11.63
N HIS A 119 4.48 -11.12 10.86
CA HIS A 119 4.47 -12.02 9.72
C HIS A 119 3.90 -11.29 8.50
N LEU A 120 4.65 -11.29 7.40
CA LEU A 120 4.21 -10.76 6.12
C LEU A 120 3.75 -11.94 5.24
N GLN A 121 2.53 -11.86 4.71
CA GLN A 121 2.14 -12.69 3.57
C GLN A 121 2.38 -11.89 2.30
N PHE A 122 3.07 -12.51 1.35
CA PHE A 122 3.48 -11.87 0.11
C PHE A 122 3.10 -12.72 -1.10
N ALA A 123 2.42 -12.12 -2.06
CA ALA A 123 2.18 -12.72 -3.37
C ALA A 123 2.61 -11.78 -4.49
N THR A 124 3.05 -12.39 -5.59
CA THR A 124 3.33 -11.69 -6.84
C THR A 124 2.29 -12.11 -7.86
N MET A 125 1.71 -11.14 -8.56
CA MET A 125 0.75 -11.37 -9.62
C MET A 125 1.31 -10.84 -10.93
N ARG A 126 1.11 -11.58 -12.02
CA ARG A 126 1.51 -11.18 -13.37
C ARG A 126 0.30 -10.97 -14.26
N ARG A 127 0.27 -9.84 -14.97
CA ARG A 127 -0.78 -9.53 -15.94
C ARG A 127 -0.68 -10.46 -17.15
N GLN A 128 -1.82 -11.01 -17.55
CA GLN A 128 -1.97 -11.82 -18.76
C GLN A 128 -2.37 -10.95 -19.97
N PRO A 129 -2.16 -11.44 -21.21
CA PRO A 129 -2.54 -10.70 -22.42
C PRO A 129 -4.04 -10.34 -22.50
N ASP A 130 -4.90 -11.14 -21.90
CA ASP A 130 -6.35 -10.90 -21.80
C ASP A 130 -6.73 -9.87 -20.72
N GLY A 131 -5.75 -9.34 -19.99
CA GLY A 131 -5.94 -8.34 -18.94
C GLY A 131 -6.22 -8.91 -17.55
N THR A 132 -6.37 -10.24 -17.41
CA THR A 132 -6.49 -10.91 -16.11
C THR A 132 -5.14 -10.99 -15.40
N TRP A 133 -5.16 -11.39 -14.14
CA TRP A 133 -3.96 -11.61 -13.33
C TRP A 133 -3.86 -13.07 -12.92
N ILE A 134 -2.64 -13.58 -12.80
CA ILE A 134 -2.34 -14.89 -12.23
C ILE A 134 -1.34 -14.72 -11.09
N ILE A 135 -1.41 -15.59 -10.07
CA ILE A 135 -0.35 -15.65 -9.05
C ILE A 135 0.84 -16.38 -9.67
N VAL A 136 2.03 -15.82 -9.46
CA VAL A 136 3.30 -16.41 -9.91
C VAL A 136 4.27 -16.45 -8.74
N GLU A 137 5.30 -17.27 -8.87
CA GLU A 137 6.37 -17.34 -7.88
C GLU A 137 6.98 -15.95 -7.63
N PRO A 138 7.07 -15.51 -6.37
CA PRO A 138 7.63 -14.21 -6.05
C PRO A 138 9.14 -14.12 -6.32
N SER A 139 9.59 -12.95 -6.79
CA SER A 139 11.03 -12.70 -7.00
C SER A 139 11.75 -12.47 -5.67
N THR A 140 12.78 -13.27 -5.40
CA THR A 140 13.66 -13.12 -4.22
C THR A 140 14.28 -11.73 -4.16
N GLY A 141 14.81 -11.21 -5.28
CA GLY A 141 15.50 -9.91 -5.30
C GLY A 141 14.59 -8.71 -4.99
N ILE A 142 13.31 -8.75 -5.40
CA ILE A 142 12.34 -7.71 -5.04
C ILE A 142 12.03 -7.77 -3.55
N LEU A 143 11.84 -8.98 -3.03
CA LEU A 143 11.53 -9.20 -1.64
C LEU A 143 12.69 -8.81 -0.71
N GLU A 144 13.92 -9.15 -1.09
CA GLU A 144 15.12 -8.72 -0.38
C GLU A 144 15.19 -7.20 -0.28
N ARG A 145 14.97 -6.47 -1.38
CA ARG A 145 14.90 -4.99 -1.36
C ARG A 145 13.77 -4.46 -0.48
N ALA A 146 12.64 -5.16 -0.42
CA ALA A 146 11.51 -4.76 0.41
C ALA A 146 11.81 -4.92 1.91
N ILE A 147 12.55 -5.96 2.31
CA ILE A 147 12.84 -6.30 3.71
C ILE A 147 14.11 -5.60 4.20
N GLN A 148 15.11 -5.51 3.33
CA GLN A 148 16.41 -4.89 3.56
C GLN A 148 16.63 -3.86 2.45
N PRO A 149 16.24 -2.60 2.65
CA PRO A 149 16.50 -1.58 1.67
C PRO A 149 18.01 -1.53 1.48
N ALA A 150 18.47 -1.61 0.23
CA ALA A 150 19.89 -1.45 -0.08
C ALA A 150 20.35 -0.19 0.66
N ALA A 151 21.40 -0.31 1.49
CA ALA A 151 21.89 0.79 2.29
C ALA A 151 22.03 1.99 1.35
N VAL A 152 21.21 3.03 1.56
CA VAL A 152 21.34 4.30 0.86
C VAL A 152 22.77 4.72 1.16
N SER A 153 23.67 4.53 0.20
CA SER A 153 25.06 4.97 0.31
C SER A 153 24.98 6.47 0.52
N LYS A 154 25.21 6.89 1.76
CA LYS A 154 25.32 8.28 2.13
C LYS A 154 26.44 8.89 1.26
N PRO A 155 26.19 9.98 0.52
CA PRO A 155 27.27 10.69 -0.17
C PRO A 155 28.28 11.25 0.84
#